data_AF-A0A7D5SGI5-F1
#
_entry.id   AF-A0A7D5SGI5-F1
#
_cell.length_a   1.000
_cell.length_b   1.000
_cell.length_c   1.000
_cell.angle_alpha   90.00
_cell.angle_beta   90.00
_cell.angle_gamma   90.00
#
_symmetry.space_group_name_H-M   'P 1'
#
loop_
_entity.id
_entity.type
_entity.pdbx_description
1 polymer ?
#
loop_
_entity_poly.entity_id
_entity_poly.type
_entity_poly.pdbx_seq_one_letter_code
_entity_poly.pdbx_strand_id
1 'polypeptide(L)'
;MNRLAEWKSHYTKLKIELQRLSAEVNQNLQQSAEAHLTSIDHKINRIEEKFRSHLRKENTDLQQRFRKWHQVLLPEGHLQERHDNLLTWFKRWHQNVLINLHHYAEPLGKEFIVIEELTESDK
;
A
#
# COMPACT_ATOMS: atom_id res chain seq x y z
N MET A 1 14.28 -5.21 5.03
CA MET A 1 14.87 -5.10 3.67
C MET A 1 16.25 -5.75 3.53
N ASN A 2 17.05 -5.91 4.59
CA ASN A 2 18.42 -6.45 4.49
C ASN A 2 18.53 -7.90 3.97
N ARG A 3 17.70 -8.83 4.45
CA ARG A 3 17.81 -10.27 4.12
C ARG A 3 17.67 -10.60 2.62
N LEU A 4 16.82 -9.88 1.88
CA LEU A 4 16.66 -10.11 0.45
C LEU A 4 17.89 -9.64 -0.33
N ALA A 5 18.47 -8.51 0.07
CA ALA A 5 19.68 -7.97 -0.53
C ALA A 5 20.88 -8.88 -0.24
N GLU A 6 21.00 -9.38 1.00
CA GLU A 6 22.00 -10.36 1.40
C GLU A 6 21.87 -11.66 0.59
N TRP A 7 20.66 -12.21 0.46
CA TRP A 7 20.40 -13.41 -0.32
C TRP A 7 20.74 -13.21 -1.81
N LYS A 8 20.36 -12.07 -2.40
CA LYS A 8 20.72 -11.74 -3.79
C LYS A 8 22.22 -11.68 -3.99
N SER A 9 22.94 -11.04 -3.07
CA SER A 9 24.41 -10.98 -3.11
C SER A 9 25.02 -12.38 -3.08
N HIS A 10 24.52 -13.25 -2.20
CA HIS A 10 24.98 -14.64 -2.12
C HIS A 10 24.68 -15.43 -3.41
N TYR A 11 23.46 -15.31 -3.94
CA TYR A 11 23.06 -15.95 -5.20
C TYR A 11 23.91 -15.48 -6.38
N THR A 12 24.21 -14.18 -6.49
CA THR A 12 25.07 -13.65 -7.55
C THR A 12 26.49 -14.22 -7.47
N LYS A 13 27.05 -14.37 -6.26
CA LYS A 13 28.36 -15.01 -6.08
C LYS A 13 28.34 -16.47 -6.57
N LEU A 14 27.33 -17.23 -6.17
CA LEU A 14 27.17 -18.63 -6.58
C LEU A 14 27.01 -18.77 -8.10
N LYS A 15 26.25 -17.85 -8.73
CA LYS A 15 26.06 -17.79 -10.18
C LYS A 15 27.39 -17.60 -10.91
N ILE A 16 28.22 -16.64 -10.47
CA ILE A 16 29.53 -16.37 -11.07
C ILE A 16 30.46 -17.57 -10.92
N GLU A 17 30.45 -18.21 -9.75
CA GLU A 17 31.28 -19.39 -9.48
C GLU A 17 30.88 -20.58 -10.36
N LEU A 18 29.58 -20.83 -10.54
CA LEU A 18 29.07 -21.87 -11.43
C LEU A 18 29.46 -21.61 -12.90
N GLN A 19 29.37 -20.36 -13.35
CA GLN A 19 29.81 -19.95 -14.69
C GLN A 19 31.32 -20.17 -14.88
N ARG A 20 32.13 -19.86 -13.86
CA ARG A 20 33.57 -20.11 -13.90
C ARG A 20 33.88 -21.62 -13.99
N LEU A 21 33.29 -22.42 -13.12
CA LEU A 21 33.50 -23.88 -13.08
C LEU A 21 33.04 -24.56 -14.38
N SER A 22 31.92 -24.13 -14.95
CA SER A 22 31.44 -24.68 -16.23
C SER A 22 32.35 -24.32 -17.40
N ALA A 23 32.89 -23.09 -17.43
CA ALA A 23 33.86 -22.66 -18.45
C ALA A 23 35.21 -23.39 -18.33
N GLU A 24 35.66 -23.71 -17.11
CA GLU A 24 36.87 -24.51 -16.86
C GLU A 24 36.77 -25.93 -17.43
N VAL A 25 35.56 -26.52 -17.49
CA VAL A 25 35.33 -27.85 -18.05
C VAL A 25 35.22 -27.80 -19.58
N ASN A 26 34.24 -27.06 -20.13
CA ASN A 26 34.14 -26.80 -21.57
C ASN A 26 33.13 -25.68 -21.90
N GLN A 27 33.30 -25.06 -23.08
CA GLN A 27 32.49 -23.92 -23.52
C GLN A 27 31.00 -24.24 -23.77
N ASN A 28 30.67 -25.46 -24.22
CA ASN A 28 29.27 -25.88 -24.41
C ASN A 28 28.54 -26.05 -23.07
N LEU A 29 29.25 -26.51 -22.03
CA LEU A 29 28.72 -26.65 -20.68
C LEU A 29 28.45 -25.28 -20.07
N GLN A 30 29.33 -24.30 -20.31
CA GLN A 30 29.09 -22.90 -19.92
C GLN A 30 27.79 -22.37 -20.55
N GLN A 31 27.59 -22.57 -21.85
CA GLN A 31 26.36 -22.12 -22.53
C GLN A 31 25.10 -22.79 -21.95
N SER A 32 25.17 -24.10 -21.68
CA SER A 32 24.06 -24.81 -21.04
C SER A 32 23.77 -24.28 -19.63
N ALA A 33 24.81 -24.04 -18.82
CA ALA A 33 24.69 -23.48 -17.49
C ALA A 33 24.09 -22.06 -17.51
N GLU A 34 24.51 -21.21 -18.45
CA GLU A 34 23.96 -19.86 -18.63
C GLU A 34 22.46 -19.88 -18.96
N ALA A 35 22.02 -20.79 -19.83
CA ALA A 35 20.61 -20.95 -20.15
C ALA A 35 19.77 -21.35 -18.92
N HIS A 36 20.27 -22.30 -18.12
CA HIS A 36 19.61 -22.71 -16.88
C HIS A 36 19.58 -21.60 -15.83
N LEU A 37 20.69 -20.87 -15.64
CA LEU A 37 20.77 -19.73 -14.73
C LEU A 37 19.81 -18.61 -15.14
N THR A 38 19.69 -18.32 -16.43
CA THR A 38 18.72 -17.34 -16.95
C THR A 38 17.29 -17.77 -16.65
N SER A 39 16.96 -19.06 -16.80
CA SER A 39 15.64 -19.59 -16.43
C SER A 39 15.35 -19.42 -14.93
N ILE A 40 16.34 -19.63 -14.08
CA ILE A 40 16.23 -19.42 -12.62
C ILE A 40 16.00 -17.95 -12.31
N ASP A 41 16.74 -17.03 -12.93
CA ASP A 41 16.57 -15.58 -12.76
C ASP A 41 15.14 -15.13 -13.08
N HIS A 42 14.57 -15.62 -14.19
CA HIS A 42 13.18 -15.32 -14.55
C HIS A 42 12.19 -15.83 -13.50
N LYS A 43 12.41 -17.03 -12.93
CA LYS A 43 11.55 -17.58 -11.87
C LYS A 43 11.64 -16.74 -10.59
N ILE A 44 12.84 -16.35 -10.18
CA ILE A 44 13.05 -15.49 -9.00
C ILE A 44 12.33 -14.15 -9.19
N ASN A 45 12.54 -13.48 -10.32
CA ASN A 45 11.89 -12.19 -10.61
C ASN A 45 10.37 -12.30 -10.56
N ARG A 46 9.80 -13.37 -11.13
CA ARG A 46 8.35 -13.60 -11.09
C ARG A 46 7.81 -13.81 -9.68
N ILE A 47 8.57 -14.47 -8.81
CA ILE A 47 8.21 -14.63 -7.39
C ILE A 47 8.24 -13.27 -6.68
N GLU A 48 9.25 -12.45 -6.93
CA GLU A 48 9.34 -11.09 -6.35
C GLU A 48 8.18 -10.19 -6.80
N GLU A 49 7.81 -10.24 -8.08
CA GLU A 49 6.66 -9.51 -8.61
C GLU A 49 5.36 -9.95 -7.93
N LYS A 50 5.16 -11.25 -7.73
CA LYS A 50 4.00 -11.78 -7.01
C LYS A 50 3.97 -11.28 -5.56
N PHE A 51 5.10 -11.32 -4.85
CA PHE A 51 5.21 -10.80 -3.50
C PHE A 51 4.87 -9.30 -3.42
N ARG A 52 5.45 -8.49 -4.31
CA ARG A 52 5.17 -7.05 -4.38
C ARG A 52 3.70 -6.78 -4.71
N SER A 53 3.13 -7.54 -5.64
CA SER A 53 1.72 -7.42 -6.02
C SER A 53 0.79 -7.76 -4.85
N HIS A 54 1.12 -8.80 -4.09
CA HIS A 54 0.33 -9.21 -2.93
C HIS A 54 0.41 -8.17 -1.80
N LEU A 55 1.62 -7.71 -1.46
CA LEU A 55 1.81 -6.63 -0.49
C LEU A 55 1.12 -5.33 -0.92
N ARG A 56 1.13 -5.02 -2.22
CA ARG A 56 0.38 -3.87 -2.75
C ARG A 56 -1.12 -4.09 -2.58
N LYS A 57 -1.66 -5.27 -2.92
CA LYS A 57 -3.08 -5.59 -2.76
C LYS A 57 -3.55 -5.51 -1.30
N GLU A 58 -2.75 -6.04 -0.39
CA GLU A 58 -3.01 -5.93 1.05
C GLU A 58 -3.08 -4.46 1.50
N ASN A 59 -2.18 -3.62 0.96
CA ASN A 59 -2.14 -2.20 1.26
C ASN A 59 -3.09 -1.35 0.40
N THR A 60 -3.65 -1.85 -0.70
CA THR A 60 -4.56 -1.06 -1.55
C THR A 60 -5.84 -0.75 -0.83
N ASP A 61 -6.33 -1.66 0.02
CA ASP A 61 -7.55 -1.41 0.80
C ASP A 61 -7.32 -0.27 1.80
N LEU A 62 -6.17 -0.27 2.48
CA LEU A 62 -5.77 0.82 3.37
C LEU A 62 -5.57 2.13 2.61
N GLN A 63 -4.87 2.10 1.47
CA GLN A 63 -4.66 3.29 0.64
C GLN A 63 -5.98 3.84 0.09
N GLN A 64 -6.91 2.97 -0.31
CA GLN A 64 -8.23 3.38 -0.78
C GLN A 64 -9.06 3.98 0.36
N ARG A 65 -9.04 3.38 1.56
CA ARG A 65 -9.69 3.94 2.76
C ARG A 65 -9.12 5.32 3.09
N PHE A 66 -7.79 5.46 3.11
CA PHE A 66 -7.14 6.75 3.36
C PHE A 66 -7.52 7.80 2.31
N ARG A 67 -7.51 7.42 1.02
CA ARG A 67 -7.94 8.33 -0.07
C ARG A 67 -9.39 8.75 0.08
N LYS A 68 -10.29 7.84 0.44
CA LYS A 68 -11.71 8.16 0.69
C LYS A 68 -11.85 9.14 1.85
N TRP A 69 -11.20 8.88 2.99
CA TRP A 69 -11.22 9.80 4.13
C TRP A 69 -10.65 11.17 3.78
N HIS A 70 -9.50 11.20 3.09
CA HIS A 70 -8.89 12.44 2.63
C HIS A 70 -9.81 13.22 1.69
N GLN A 71 -10.52 12.56 0.77
CA GLN A 71 -11.46 13.24 -0.13
C GLN A 71 -12.68 13.82 0.60
N VAL A 72 -13.14 13.17 1.68
CA VAL A 72 -14.27 13.65 2.48
C VAL A 72 -13.85 14.81 3.41
N LEU A 73 -12.72 14.67 4.10
CA LEU A 73 -12.24 15.67 5.07
C LEU A 73 -11.57 16.87 4.40
N LEU A 74 -10.87 16.62 3.29
CA LEU A 74 -10.12 17.61 2.53
C LEU A 74 -10.48 17.57 1.03
N PRO A 75 -11.75 17.87 0.68
CA PRO A 75 -12.14 18.00 -0.72
C PRO A 75 -11.27 19.06 -1.40
N GLU A 76 -10.68 18.69 -2.54
CA GLU A 76 -9.77 19.55 -3.32
C GLU A 76 -8.56 20.11 -2.52
N GLY A 77 -8.22 19.50 -1.37
CA GLY A 77 -7.14 19.96 -0.50
C GLY A 77 -7.53 21.11 0.44
N HIS A 78 -8.81 21.44 0.52
CA HIS A 78 -9.36 22.45 1.42
C HIS A 78 -10.26 21.81 2.48
N LEU A 79 -10.40 22.49 3.63
CA LEU A 79 -11.27 22.00 4.70
C LEU A 79 -12.69 21.78 4.18
N GLN A 80 -13.27 20.64 4.59
CA GLN A 80 -14.63 20.25 4.26
C GLN A 80 -15.66 21.37 4.43
N GLU A 81 -15.55 22.15 5.51
CA GLU A 81 -16.45 23.28 5.83
C GLU A 81 -16.54 24.35 4.73
N ARG A 82 -15.54 24.42 3.83
CA ARG A 82 -15.54 25.36 2.69
C ARG A 82 -16.33 24.87 1.49
N HIS A 83 -16.59 23.56 1.42
CA HIS A 83 -17.31 22.91 0.33
C HIS A 83 -18.70 22.45 0.77
N ASP A 84 -18.81 21.91 1.99
CA ASP A 84 -20.06 21.42 2.56
C ASP A 84 -20.76 22.51 3.38
N ASN A 85 -22.05 22.69 3.10
CA ASN A 85 -22.92 23.55 3.89
C ASN A 85 -23.78 22.73 4.88
N LEU A 86 -24.35 23.41 5.88
CA LEU A 86 -25.20 22.79 6.90
C LEU A 86 -26.41 22.06 6.30
N LEU A 87 -26.95 22.54 5.17
CA LEU A 87 -28.13 21.96 4.53
C LEU A 87 -27.82 20.58 3.93
N THR A 88 -26.61 20.37 3.40
CA THR A 88 -26.15 19.08 2.90
C THR A 88 -26.20 18.03 4.01
N TRP A 89 -25.73 18.39 5.20
CA TRP A 89 -25.74 17.51 6.37
C TRP A 89 -27.15 17.26 6.92
N PHE A 90 -27.97 18.32 6.99
CA PHE A 90 -29.35 18.21 7.46
C PHE A 90 -30.22 17.33 6.54
N LYS A 91 -29.97 17.36 5.23
CA LYS A 91 -30.66 16.48 4.27
C LYS A 91 -30.36 15.00 4.53
N ARG A 92 -29.14 14.69 4.98
CA ARG A 92 -28.67 13.32 5.18
C ARG A 92 -28.99 12.76 6.56
N TRP A 93 -28.82 13.56 7.61
CA TRP A 93 -28.92 13.10 9.00
C TRP A 93 -29.95 13.86 9.84
N HIS A 94 -30.75 14.73 9.19
CA HIS A 94 -31.82 15.49 9.82
C HIS A 94 -31.35 16.25 11.07
N GLN A 95 -32.15 16.27 12.13
CA GLN A 95 -31.87 17.04 13.34
C GLN A 95 -30.73 16.45 14.18
N ASN A 96 -30.40 15.16 14.02
CA ASN A 96 -29.41 14.48 14.84
C ASN A 96 -28.02 15.10 14.69
N VAL A 97 -27.67 15.58 13.48
CA VAL A 97 -26.37 16.24 13.25
C VAL A 97 -26.24 17.53 14.05
N LEU A 98 -27.33 18.31 14.16
CA LEU A 98 -27.32 19.58 14.90
C LEU A 98 -27.25 19.35 16.40
N ILE A 99 -27.96 18.34 16.91
CA ILE A 99 -27.95 17.96 18.32
C ILE A 99 -26.54 17.51 18.71
N ASN A 100 -25.93 16.63 17.92
CA ASN A 100 -24.58 16.14 18.18
C ASN A 100 -23.54 17.24 18.06
N LEU A 101 -23.59 18.06 17.00
CA LEU A 101 -22.70 19.22 16.88
C LEU A 101 -22.86 20.16 18.06
N HIS A 102 -24.07 20.48 18.50
CA HIS A 102 -24.28 21.37 19.65
C HIS A 102 -23.75 20.76 20.96
N HIS A 103 -23.90 19.45 21.14
CA HIS A 103 -23.48 18.75 22.35
C HIS A 103 -21.95 18.64 22.45
N TYR A 104 -21.26 18.41 21.33
CA TYR A 104 -19.82 18.17 21.30
C TYR A 104 -18.99 19.40 20.85
N ALA A 105 -19.61 20.43 20.26
CA ALA A 105 -18.90 21.65 19.87
C ALA A 105 -18.49 22.46 21.10
N GLU A 106 -17.18 22.59 21.29
CA GLU A 106 -16.60 23.53 22.23
C GLU A 106 -16.22 24.84 21.49
N PRO A 107 -16.96 25.95 21.67
CA PRO A 107 -16.79 27.15 20.83
C PRO A 107 -15.42 27.82 20.94
N LEU A 108 -14.71 27.57 22.05
CA LEU A 108 -13.38 28.11 22.33
C LEU A 108 -12.31 27.01 22.37
N GLY A 109 -12.66 25.78 22.01
CA GLY A 109 -11.73 24.67 21.89
C GLY A 109 -10.78 24.91 20.71
N LYS A 110 -9.57 24.34 20.81
CA LYS A 110 -8.59 24.33 19.70
C LYS A 110 -8.55 22.98 18.98
N GLU A 111 -9.44 22.08 19.36
CA GLU A 111 -9.43 20.69 18.92
C GLU A 111 -10.32 20.50 17.69
N PHE A 112 -9.96 19.53 16.85
CA PHE A 112 -10.78 19.11 15.72
C PHE A 112 -11.82 18.11 16.20
N ILE A 113 -13.08 18.37 15.89
CA ILE A 113 -14.19 17.46 16.20
C ILE A 113 -14.41 16.55 15.00
N VAL A 114 -14.37 15.24 15.23
CA VAL A 114 -14.70 14.23 14.23
C VAL A 114 -15.99 13.55 14.66
N ILE A 115 -17.01 13.61 13.80
CA ILE A 115 -18.29 12.92 14.01
C ILE A 115 -18.36 11.78 13.00
N GLU A 116 -18.47 10.56 13.48
CA GLU A 116 -18.61 9.37 12.65
C GLU A 116 -20.01 8.75 12.76
N GLU A 117 -20.48 8.21 11.63
CA GLU A 117 -21.72 7.43 11.57
C GLU A 117 -21.38 5.96 11.83
N LEU A 118 -21.88 5.40 12.94
CA LEU A 118 -21.71 3.99 13.24
C LEU A 118 -22.65 3.15 12.37
N THR A 119 -22.10 2.44 11.40
CA THR A 119 -22.84 1.45 10.59
C THR A 119 -22.90 0.09 11.28
N GLU A 120 -23.96 -0.70 11.03
CA GLU A 120 -24.18 -2.02 11.67
C GLU A 120 -23.05 -3.05 11.43
N SER A 121 -22.12 -2.77 10.52
CA SER A 121 -20.90 -3.57 10.30
C SER A 121 -19.81 -3.38 11.36
N ASP A 122 -19.94 -2.38 12.23
CA ASP A 122 -18.92 -1.98 13.22
C ASP A 122 -19.34 -2.31 14.68
N LYS A 123 -20.37 -3.16 14.86
CA LYS A 123 -20.76 -3.78 16.14
C LYS A 123 -20.40 -5.27 16.13
#